data_AF-A0A3A4RQ75-F1
#
_entry.id   AF-A0A3A4RQ75-F1
#
_cell.length_a   1.000
_cell.length_b   1.000
_cell.length_c   1.000
_cell.angle_alpha   90.00
_cell.angle_beta   90.00
_cell.angle_gamma   90.00
#
_symmetry.space_group_name_H-M   'P 1'
#
loop_
_entity.id
_entity.type
_entity.pdbx_description
1 polymer ?
#
loop_
_entity_poly.entity_id
_entity_poly.type
_entity_poly.pdbx_seq_one_letter_code
_entity_poly.pdbx_strand_id
1 'polypeptide(L)' 'MGKQIKRRLRTMEDVRRFLADTVNQFNRDEIEANKASKLGYLLQILARVIEGSDLESRVQELEKTINQKGKKK' A
#
# COMPACT_ATOMS: atom_id res chain seq x y z
N MET A 1 24.53 1.77 -17.08
CA MET A 1 23.69 1.45 -15.91
C MET A 1 22.47 2.37 -15.91
N GLY A 2 21.28 1.82 -16.14
CA GLY A 2 20.04 2.62 -16.20
C GLY A 2 19.69 3.23 -14.84
N LYS A 3 19.23 4.48 -14.84
CA LYS A 3 18.82 5.22 -13.65
C LYS A 3 17.66 4.49 -12.96
N GLN A 4 17.88 3.95 -11.76
CA GLN A 4 16.83 3.29 -10.99
C GLN A 4 15.85 4.35 -10.47
N ILE A 5 14.71 4.51 -11.14
CA ILE A 5 13.65 5.41 -10.69
C ILE A 5 13.09 4.83 -9.38
N LYS A 6 13.35 5.51 -8.26
CA LYS A 6 12.83 5.13 -6.94
C LYS A 6 11.33 5.36 -6.90
N ARG A 7 10.54 4.34 -7.25
CA ARG A 7 9.07 4.38 -7.11
C ARG A 7 8.71 4.51 -5.64
N ARG A 8 7.87 5.49 -5.32
CA ARG A 8 7.29 5.66 -3.98
C ARG A 8 5.90 5.04 -4.01
N LEU A 9 5.71 3.93 -3.29
CA LEU A 9 4.42 3.25 -3.17
C LEU A 9 3.66 3.91 -2.01
N ARG A 10 2.78 4.87 -2.32
CA ARG A 10 2.03 5.63 -1.29
C ARG A 10 0.58 5.22 -1.18
N THR A 11 0.02 4.70 -2.28
CA THR A 11 -1.39 4.34 -2.38
C THR A 11 -1.55 2.86 -2.69
N MET A 12 -2.74 2.32 -2.42
CA MET A 12 -3.12 0.97 -2.86
C MET A 12 -3.01 0.80 -4.38
N GLU A 13 -3.22 1.88 -5.15
CA GLU A 13 -3.01 1.86 -6.59
C GLU A 13 -1.54 1.67 -6.98
N ASP A 14 -0.62 2.33 -6.28
CA ASP A 14 0.81 2.14 -6.52
C ASP A 14 1.23 0.70 -6.22
N VAL A 15 0.75 0.14 -5.11
CA VAL A 15 0.99 -1.25 -4.72
C VAL A 15 0.45 -2.21 -5.79
N ARG A 16 -0.79 -1.99 -6.26
CA ARG A 16 -1.42 -2.78 -7.33
C ARG A 16 -0.58 -2.77 -8.61
N ARG A 17 -0.19 -1.58 -9.07
CA ARG A 17 0.61 -1.41 -10.30
C ARG A 17 1.97 -2.09 -10.16
N PHE A 18 2.64 -1.92 -9.02
CA PHE A 18 3.94 -2.55 -8.78
C PHE A 18 3.85 -4.07 -8.70
N LEU A 19 2.80 -4.61 -8.06
CA LEU A 19 2.58 -6.05 -8.00
C LEU A 19 2.33 -6.63 -9.39
N ALA A 20 1.49 -5.98 -10.21
CA ALA A 20 1.25 -6.40 -11.59
C ALA A 20 2.54 -6.40 -12.43
N ASP A 21 3.36 -5.35 -12.31
CA ASP A 21 4.67 -5.28 -12.97
C ASP A 21 5.61 -6.41 -12.50
N THR A 22 5.57 -6.76 -11.21
CA THR A 22 6.39 -7.84 -10.64
C THR A 22 5.94 -9.21 -11.15
N VAL A 23 4.62 -9.47 -11.21
CA VAL A 23 4.06 -10.71 -11.77
C VAL A 23 4.42 -10.85 -13.24
N ASN A 24 4.32 -9.76 -14.00
CA ASN A 24 4.68 -9.75 -15.42
C ASN A 24 6.18 -10.02 -15.63
N GLN A 25 7.06 -9.45 -14.79
CA GLN A 25 8.50 -9.75 -14.81
C GLN A 25 8.77 -11.23 -14.47
N PHE A 26 8.07 -11.77 -13.48
CA PHE A 26 8.23 -13.17 -13.07
C PHE A 26 7.81 -14.12 -14.19
N ASN A 27 6.67 -13.88 -14.83
CA ASN A 27 6.20 -14.69 -15.95
C ASN A 27 7.08 -14.60 -17.20
N ARG A 28 7.94 -13.57 -17.30
CA ARG A 28 8.93 -13.42 -18.38
C ARG A 28 10.33 -13.89 -17.97
N ASP A 29 10.46 -14.54 -16.81
CA ASP A 29 11.75 -14.97 -16.24
C ASP A 29 12.77 -13.82 -16.06
N GLU A 30 12.29 -12.58 -15.93
CA GLU A 30 13.14 -11.38 -15.72
C GLU A 30 13.50 -11.18 -14.23
N ILE A 31 12.87 -11.97 -13.34
CA ILE A 31 13.10 -11.91 -11.90
C ILE A 31 13.04 -13.31 -11.27
N GLU A 32 14.01 -13.59 -10.42
CA GLU A 32 14.10 -14.84 -9.66
C GLU A 32 12.92 -15.04 -8.68
N ALA A 33 12.46 -16.28 -8.54
CA ALA A 33 11.35 -16.65 -7.65
C ALA A 33 11.54 -16.17 -6.21
N ASN A 34 12.75 -16.32 -5.65
CA ASN A 34 13.04 -15.86 -4.28
C ASN A 34 12.86 -14.34 -4.13
N LYS A 35 13.25 -13.57 -5.15
CA LYS A 35 13.12 -12.12 -5.14
C LYS A 35 11.65 -11.70 -5.32
N ALA A 36 10.92 -12.36 -6.23
CA ALA A 36 9.49 -12.14 -6.43
C ALA A 36 8.69 -12.40 -5.13
N SER A 37 8.96 -13.51 -4.44
CA SER A 37 8.31 -13.85 -3.17
C SER A 37 8.55 -12.80 -2.08
N LYS A 38 9.79 -12.32 -1.93
CA LYS A 38 10.13 -11.27 -0.96
C LYS A 38 9.43 -9.95 -1.29
N LEU A 39 9.38 -9.58 -2.57
CA LEU A 39 8.64 -8.38 -3.01
C LEU A 39 7.15 -8.52 -2.73
N GLY A 40 6.55 -9.66 -3.03
CA GLY A 40 5.14 -9.94 -2.73
C GLY A 40 4.81 -9.78 -1.26
N TYR A 41 5.65 -10.33 -0.38
CA TYR A 41 5.48 -10.19 1.08
C TYR A 41 5.58 -8.73 1.55
N LEU A 42 6.56 -7.98 1.07
CA LEU A 42 6.73 -6.55 1.42
C LEU A 42 5.54 -5.71 0.92
N LEU A 43 5.04 -5.98 -0.29
CA LEU A 43 3.87 -5.31 -0.84
C LEU A 43 2.61 -5.61 -0.01
N GLN A 44 2.46 -6.85 0.48
CA GLN A 44 1.36 -7.22 1.36
C GLN A 44 1.42 -6.45 2.69
N ILE A 45 2.60 -6.34 3.32
CA ILE A 45 2.77 -5.55 4.54
C ILE A 45 2.37 -4.10 4.27
N LEU A 46 2.88 -3.52 3.18
CA LEU A 46 2.60 -2.13 2.85
C LEU A 46 1.11 -1.89 2.58
N ALA A 47 0.43 -2.80 1.88
CA ALA A 47 -1.01 -2.73 1.67
C ALA A 47 -1.77 -2.65 3.01
N ARG A 48 -1.44 -3.54 3.96
CA ARG A 48 -2.06 -3.54 5.30
C ARG A 48 -1.79 -2.26 6.08
N VAL A 49 -0.59 -1.69 5.96
CA VAL A 49 -0.26 -0.40 6.61
C VAL A 49 -1.11 0.73 6.03
N ILE A 50 -1.25 0.80 4.70
CA ILE A 50 -2.08 1.81 4.04
C ILE A 50 -3.55 1.66 4.45
N GLU A 51 -4.08 0.44 4.39
CA GLU A 51 -5.46 0.14 4.83
C GLU A 51 -5.68 0.52 6.30
N GLY A 52 -4.72 0.17 7.17
CA GLY A 52 -4.75 0.52 8.59
C GLY A 52 -4.77 2.03 8.82
N SER A 53 -3.89 2.78 8.16
CA SER A 53 -3.82 4.25 8.31
C SER A 53 -5.07 4.96 7.80
N ASP A 54 -5.66 4.46 6.71
CA ASP A 54 -6.90 5.02 6.15
C ASP A 54 -8.08 4.77 7.10
N LEU A 55 -8.16 3.57 7.69
CA LEU A 55 -9.18 3.25 8.69
C LEU A 55 -9.02 4.07 9.97
N GLU A 56 -7.80 4.19 10.50
CA GLU A 56 -7.51 5.03 11.68
C GLU A 56 -7.96 6.48 11.44
N SER A 57 -7.62 7.04 10.27
CA SER A 57 -8.01 8.40 9.90
C SER A 57 -9.53 8.58 9.87
N ARG A 58 -10.24 7.63 9.24
CA ARG A 58 -11.72 7.63 9.18
C ARG A 58 -12.37 7.50 10.56
N VAL A 59 -11.81 6.65 11.43
CA VAL A 59 -12.30 6.51 12.81
C VAL A 59 -12.13 7.83 13.57
N GLN A 60 -10.96 8.47 13.48
CA GLN A 60 -10.72 9.76 14.13
C GLN A 60 -11.69 10.85 13.65
N GLU A 61 -12.02 10.88 12.36
CA GLU A 61 -13.03 11.82 11.82
C GLU A 61 -14.43 11.57 12.37
N LEU A 62 -14.83 10.30 12.49
CA LEU A 62 -16.10 9.91 13.10
C LEU A 62 -16.15 10.30 14.58
N GLU A 63 -15.10 10.00 15.34
CA GLU A 63 -14.99 10.36 16.77
C GLU A 63 -15.08 11.87 16.98
N LYS A 64 -14.40 12.67 16.15
CA LYS A 64 -14.50 14.14 16.17
C LYS A 64 -15.94 14.59 15.94
N THR A 65 -16.61 14.02 14.94
CA THR A 65 -17.99 14.38 14.59
C THR A 65 -18.97 14.05 15.73
N ILE A 66 -18.83 12.89 16.35
CA ILE A 66 -19.66 12.47 17.48
C ILE A 66 -19.45 13.40 18.68
N ASN A 67 -18.18 13.68 19.03
CA ASN A 67 -17.84 14.57 20.15
C ASN A 67 -18.34 16.01 19.95
N GLN A 68 -18.31 16.52 18.71
CA GLN A 68 -18.86 17.84 18.38
C GLN A 68 -20.39 17.89 18.51
N LYS A 69 -21.10 16.81 18.14
CA LYS A 69 -22.56 16.72 18.30
C LYS A 69 -22.98 16.62 19.77
N GLY A 70 -22.20 15.91 20.60
CA GLY A 70 -22.45 15.79 22.04
C GLY A 70 -22.27 17.10 22.82
N LYS A 71 -21.37 17.98 22.37
CA LYS A 71 -21.12 19.31 22.99
C LYS A 71 -22.14 20.40 22.60
N LYS A 72 -23.03 20.14 21.63
CA LYS A 72 -24.05 21.09 21.15
C LYS A 72 -25.44 20.89 21.80
N LYS A 73 -25.54 20.04 22.82
CA LYS A 73 -26.72 19.88 23.70
C LYS A 73 -26.39 20.46 25.07
#